data_AF-A0A160LHV6-F1
#
_entry.id   AF-A0A160LHV6-F1
#
_cell.length_a   1.000
_cell.length_b   1.000
_cell.length_c   1.000
_cell.angle_alpha   90.00
_cell.angle_beta   90.00
_cell.angle_gamma   90.00
#
_symmetry.space_group_name_H-M   'P 1'
#
loop_
_entity.id
_entity.type
_entity.pdbx_description
1 polymer ?
#
loop_
_entity_poly.entity_id
_entity_poly.type
_entity_poly.pdbx_seq_one_letter_code
_entity_poly.pdbx_strand_id
1 'polypeptide(L)'
;MASYTEDQLVRAIELYKDKANNGMRLRDILKETNVPSSALYSTIREQEVELQGKTKVTEYPNLEKALELYADRGSNGLTVNSIASKYGIPTSRLYLEIDIRGIKPRMKGRKYTEKDVHRAVDLYINRPTNGLKVKDILAQTSVTQTALYGELNRRGIVSIDKNKEQKDLNSLMRRKGNLDKAVELFIHKDTYGLTVTKILKIAKVSTTTLYGELRKRGYKID
;
A
#
# COMPACT_ATOMS: atom_id res chain seq x y z
N MET A 1 -5.94 -33.36 31.55
CA MET A 1 -5.46 -33.14 32.94
C MET A 1 -5.23 -31.66 33.11
N ALA A 2 -5.91 -31.01 34.06
CA ALA A 2 -5.68 -29.59 34.33
C ALA A 2 -4.22 -29.40 34.79
N SER A 3 -3.48 -28.49 34.17
CA SER A 3 -2.04 -28.31 34.44
C SER A 3 -1.75 -27.44 35.67
N TYR A 4 -2.76 -27.17 36.50
CA TYR A 4 -2.72 -26.30 37.66
C TYR A 4 -3.82 -26.72 38.65
N THR A 5 -3.61 -26.40 39.91
CA THR A 5 -4.53 -26.66 41.04
C THR A 5 -5.45 -25.46 41.27
N GLU A 6 -6.57 -25.70 41.94
CA GLU A 6 -7.52 -24.63 42.30
C GLU A 6 -6.87 -23.58 43.22
N ASP A 7 -6.04 -24.01 44.18
CA ASP A 7 -5.28 -23.11 45.05
C ASP A 7 -4.30 -22.21 44.28
N GLN A 8 -3.67 -22.74 43.23
CA GLN A 8 -2.80 -21.95 42.34
C GLN A 8 -3.60 -20.89 41.58
N LEU A 9 -4.84 -21.21 41.17
CA LEU A 9 -5.72 -20.27 40.48
C LEU A 9 -6.21 -19.16 41.41
N VAL A 10 -6.62 -19.49 42.64
CA VAL A 10 -7.04 -18.51 43.66
C VAL A 10 -5.91 -17.54 43.96
N ARG A 11 -4.70 -18.06 44.21
CA ARG A 11 -3.51 -17.24 44.46
C ARG A 11 -3.16 -16.35 43.26
N ALA A 12 -3.31 -16.85 42.03
CA ALA A 12 -3.08 -16.05 40.82
C ALA A 12 -4.06 -14.88 40.68
N ILE A 13 -5.32 -15.06 41.11
CA ILE A 13 -6.34 -14.01 41.09
C ILE A 13 -6.06 -12.94 42.15
N GLU A 14 -5.67 -13.34 43.36
CA GLU A 14 -5.27 -12.41 44.43
C GLU A 14 -4.09 -11.54 43.99
N LEU A 15 -3.02 -12.18 43.48
CA LEU A 15 -1.87 -11.47 42.94
C LEU A 15 -2.24 -10.55 41.77
N TYR A 16 -3.22 -10.93 40.94
CA TYR A 16 -3.70 -10.09 39.84
C TYR A 16 -4.46 -8.86 40.33
N LYS A 17 -5.29 -9.00 41.38
CA LYS A 17 -6.04 -7.88 41.99
C LYS A 17 -5.11 -6.85 42.61
N ASP A 18 -4.04 -7.30 43.28
CA ASP A 18 -3.06 -6.44 43.96
C ASP A 18 -1.80 -6.15 43.13
N LYS A 19 -1.76 -6.51 41.85
CA LYS A 19 -0.53 -6.39 41.03
C LYS A 19 0.01 -4.96 40.95
N ALA A 20 -0.87 -3.95 41.02
CA ALA A 20 -0.48 -2.54 41.01
C ALA A 20 0.25 -2.13 42.30
N ASN A 21 -0.17 -2.68 43.45
CA ASN A 21 0.44 -2.44 44.76
C ASN A 21 1.73 -3.26 44.93
N ASN A 22 1.76 -4.48 44.39
CA ASN A 22 2.89 -5.39 44.47
C ASN A 22 3.94 -5.16 43.36
N GLY A 23 3.70 -4.23 42.43
CA GLY A 23 4.60 -3.93 41.31
C GLY A 23 4.80 -5.08 40.32
N MET A 24 3.94 -6.10 40.34
CA MET A 24 4.10 -7.32 39.56
C MET A 24 3.55 -7.17 38.15
N ARG A 25 4.29 -7.68 37.16
CA ARG A 25 3.75 -7.82 35.80
C ARG A 25 2.94 -9.11 35.70
N LEU A 26 1.99 -9.17 34.79
CA LEU A 26 1.20 -10.38 34.53
C LEU A 26 2.09 -11.61 34.27
N ARG A 27 3.20 -11.43 33.54
CA ARG A 27 4.16 -12.51 33.27
C ARG A 27 4.75 -13.10 34.56
N ASP A 28 4.99 -12.27 35.57
CA ASP A 28 5.58 -12.69 36.85
C ASP A 28 4.57 -13.52 37.64
N ILE A 29 3.31 -13.08 37.66
CA ILE A 29 2.19 -13.80 38.31
C ILE A 29 2.00 -15.18 37.69
N LEU A 30 1.98 -15.28 36.36
CA LEU A 30 1.82 -16.55 35.65
C LEU A 30 3.00 -17.50 35.91
N LYS A 31 4.21 -16.95 36.02
CA LYS A 31 5.43 -17.72 36.31
C LYS A 31 5.45 -18.21 37.76
N GLU A 32 5.01 -17.38 38.71
CA GLU A 32 4.97 -17.74 40.13
C GLU A 32 3.90 -18.79 40.45
N THR A 33 2.73 -18.66 39.82
CA THR A 33 1.57 -19.52 40.12
C THR A 33 1.48 -20.75 39.22
N ASN A 34 2.26 -20.79 38.14
CA ASN A 34 2.21 -21.83 37.11
C ASN A 34 0.81 -22.00 36.49
N VAL A 35 0.00 -20.93 36.51
CA VAL A 35 -1.35 -20.91 35.92
C VAL A 35 -1.25 -20.41 34.47
N PRO A 36 -1.88 -21.09 33.50
CA PRO A 36 -1.98 -20.59 32.13
C PRO A 36 -2.74 -19.25 32.06
N SER A 37 -2.29 -18.34 31.18
CA SER A 37 -2.93 -17.04 31.01
C SER A 37 -4.41 -17.14 30.64
N SER A 38 -4.78 -18.10 29.80
CA SER A 38 -6.16 -18.36 29.40
C SER A 38 -7.05 -18.73 30.58
N ALA A 39 -6.56 -19.57 31.50
CA ALA A 39 -7.30 -19.98 32.70
C ALA A 39 -7.50 -18.80 33.66
N LEU A 40 -6.44 -18.03 33.91
CA LEU A 40 -6.51 -16.84 34.76
C LEU A 40 -7.52 -15.81 34.21
N TYR A 41 -7.44 -15.49 32.91
CA TYR A 41 -8.35 -14.52 32.30
C TYR A 41 -9.81 -14.99 32.22
N SER A 42 -10.04 -16.28 31.99
CA SER A 42 -11.39 -16.85 31.98
C SER A 42 -12.03 -16.69 33.36
N THR A 43 -11.27 -17.02 34.42
CA THR A 43 -11.75 -16.93 35.80
C THR A 43 -11.95 -15.48 36.27
N ILE A 44 -11.04 -14.57 35.89
CA ILE A 44 -11.20 -13.12 36.16
C ILE A 44 -12.48 -12.59 35.51
N ARG A 45 -12.79 -13.04 34.28
CA ARG A 45 -14.00 -12.65 33.56
C ARG A 45 -15.26 -13.24 34.18
N GLU A 46 -15.22 -14.50 34.62
CA GLU A 46 -16.31 -15.17 35.33
C GLU A 46 -16.60 -14.54 36.70
N GLN A 47 -15.56 -14.05 37.38
CA GLN A 47 -15.69 -13.35 38.67
C GLN A 47 -15.95 -11.84 38.53
N GLU A 48 -16.21 -11.35 37.30
CA GLU A 48 -16.45 -9.93 36.99
C GLU A 48 -15.39 -8.96 37.55
N VAL A 49 -14.16 -9.45 37.74
CA VAL A 49 -13.05 -8.62 38.24
C VAL A 49 -12.60 -7.70 37.10
N GLU A 50 -12.52 -6.39 37.39
CA GLU A 50 -12.05 -5.43 36.39
C GLU A 50 -10.64 -5.79 35.90
N LEU A 51 -10.50 -5.91 34.58
CA LEU A 51 -9.22 -6.13 33.93
C LEU A 51 -8.31 -4.91 34.15
N GLN A 52 -7.43 -5.00 35.14
CA GLN A 52 -6.42 -3.99 35.39
C GLN A 52 -5.44 -3.95 34.22
N GLY A 53 -5.22 -2.76 33.66
CA GLY A 53 -4.44 -2.59 32.43
C GLY A 53 -5.24 -2.04 31.26
N LYS A 54 -6.46 -1.50 31.50
CA LYS A 54 -7.06 -0.54 30.58
C LYS A 54 -6.01 0.53 30.29
N THR A 55 -5.49 0.51 29.07
CA THR A 55 -4.64 1.57 28.51
C THR A 55 -5.21 2.89 28.97
N LYS A 56 -4.42 3.74 29.64
CA LYS A 56 -4.84 5.12 29.94
C LYS A 56 -5.48 5.65 28.67
N VAL A 57 -6.75 6.07 28.76
CA VAL A 57 -7.44 6.68 27.63
C VAL A 57 -6.67 7.97 27.35
N THR A 58 -5.75 7.92 26.39
CA THR A 58 -5.02 9.10 25.98
C THR A 58 -6.04 9.99 25.28
N GLU A 59 -6.42 11.07 25.96
CA GLU A 59 -7.30 12.07 25.39
C GLU A 59 -6.54 12.87 24.33
N TYR A 60 -7.20 13.09 23.19
CA TYR A 60 -6.68 13.92 22.11
C TYR A 60 -7.58 15.15 22.01
N PRO A 61 -7.29 16.23 22.74
CA PRO A 61 -8.18 17.41 22.82
C PRO A 61 -8.43 18.08 21.47
N ASN A 62 -7.59 17.82 20.46
CA ASN A 62 -7.75 18.33 19.10
C ASN A 62 -8.25 17.28 18.09
N LEU A 63 -8.77 16.14 18.55
CA LEU A 63 -9.26 15.08 17.67
C LEU A 63 -10.38 15.57 16.75
N GLU A 64 -11.38 16.27 17.27
CA GLU A 64 -12.49 16.78 16.46
C GLU A 64 -12.01 17.74 15.36
N LYS A 65 -11.10 18.66 15.69
CA LYS A 65 -10.50 19.56 14.71
C LYS A 65 -9.71 18.81 13.64
N ALA A 66 -9.03 17.71 14.01
CA ALA A 66 -8.33 16.87 13.06
C ALA A 66 -9.29 16.12 12.12
N LEU A 67 -10.42 15.64 12.64
CA LEU A 67 -11.45 14.96 11.86
C LEU A 67 -12.19 15.92 10.91
N GLU A 68 -12.49 17.13 11.35
CA GLU A 68 -13.05 18.19 10.51
C GLU A 68 -12.07 18.55 9.38
N LEU A 69 -10.80 18.76 9.71
CA LEU A 69 -9.77 19.03 8.70
C LEU A 69 -9.59 17.85 7.73
N TYR A 70 -9.79 16.62 8.22
CA TYR A 70 -9.80 15.43 7.38
C TYR A 70 -11.01 15.41 6.43
N ALA A 71 -12.21 15.79 6.90
CA ALA A 71 -13.39 15.89 6.04
C ALA A 71 -13.12 16.86 4.87
N ASP A 72 -12.41 17.97 5.10
CA ASP A 72 -12.08 18.94 4.05
C ASP A 72 -10.72 18.69 3.37
N ARG A 73 -10.07 17.54 3.62
CA ARG A 73 -8.72 17.26 3.07
C ARG A 73 -8.67 17.28 1.55
N GLY A 74 -9.78 16.94 0.87
CA GLY A 74 -9.88 16.96 -0.59
C GLY A 74 -9.79 18.38 -1.16
N SER A 75 -10.21 19.40 -0.40
CA SER A 75 -10.12 20.81 -0.77
C SER A 75 -8.73 21.38 -0.51
N ASN A 76 -8.11 20.97 0.60
CA ASN A 76 -6.86 21.56 1.10
C ASN A 76 -5.59 20.77 0.69
N GLY A 77 -5.75 19.63 0.01
CA GLY A 77 -4.62 18.80 -0.45
C GLY A 77 -3.83 18.17 0.69
N LEU A 78 -4.41 18.09 1.89
CA LEU A 78 -3.73 17.58 3.08
C LEU A 78 -3.74 16.05 3.11
N THR A 79 -2.64 15.48 3.58
CA THR A 79 -2.52 14.05 3.86
C THR A 79 -2.92 13.74 5.29
N VAL A 80 -3.33 12.50 5.56
CA VAL A 80 -3.64 12.04 6.93
C VAL A 80 -2.44 12.26 7.85
N ASN A 81 -1.23 11.98 7.36
CA ASN A 81 0.00 12.20 8.11
C ASN A 81 0.20 13.68 8.49
N SER A 82 0.00 14.60 7.54
CA SER A 82 0.14 16.04 7.84
C SER A 82 -0.88 16.53 8.88
N ILE A 83 -2.10 15.99 8.85
CA ILE A 83 -3.16 16.34 9.82
C ILE A 83 -2.81 15.76 11.20
N ALA A 84 -2.43 14.49 11.25
CA ALA A 84 -1.99 13.80 12.45
C ALA A 84 -0.84 14.53 13.15
N SER A 85 0.22 14.87 12.41
CA SER A 85 1.37 15.61 12.94
C SER A 85 0.99 17.01 13.44
N LYS A 86 0.08 17.71 12.75
CA LYS A 86 -0.36 19.05 13.15
C LYS A 86 -1.04 19.07 14.52
N TYR A 87 -1.77 18.00 14.87
CA TYR A 87 -2.54 17.93 16.11
C TYR A 87 -1.93 16.99 17.17
N GLY A 88 -0.74 16.43 16.92
CA GLY A 88 -0.08 15.51 17.85
C GLY A 88 -0.82 14.18 18.05
N ILE A 89 -1.55 13.73 17.03
CA ILE A 89 -2.37 12.51 17.10
C ILE A 89 -1.63 11.39 16.35
N PRO A 90 -1.47 10.18 16.92
CA PRO A 90 -0.94 9.05 16.18
C PRO A 90 -1.80 8.77 14.96
N THR A 91 -1.14 8.57 13.81
CA THR A 91 -1.85 8.35 12.54
C THR A 91 -2.80 7.16 12.61
N SER A 92 -2.42 6.08 13.30
CA SER A 92 -3.26 4.90 13.53
C SER A 92 -4.55 5.24 14.29
N ARG A 93 -4.48 6.09 15.31
CA ARG A 93 -5.64 6.55 16.07
C ARG A 93 -6.57 7.40 15.21
N LEU A 94 -6.00 8.29 14.40
CA LEU A 94 -6.79 9.12 13.49
C LEU A 94 -7.52 8.26 12.44
N TYR A 95 -6.84 7.26 11.85
CA TYR A 95 -7.49 6.31 10.93
C TYR A 95 -8.64 5.54 11.57
N LEU A 96 -8.43 5.04 12.80
CA LEU A 96 -9.46 4.32 13.54
C LEU A 96 -10.71 5.20 13.77
N GLU A 97 -10.52 6.45 14.18
CA GLU A 97 -11.64 7.38 14.42
C GLU A 97 -12.37 7.77 13.13
N ILE A 98 -11.65 7.94 12.02
CA ILE A 98 -12.24 8.17 10.70
C ILE A 98 -13.13 6.98 10.30
N ASP A 99 -12.65 5.75 10.53
CA ASP A 99 -13.35 4.52 10.16
C ASP A 99 -14.60 4.29 11.02
N ILE A 100 -14.46 4.37 12.35
CA ILE A 100 -15.58 4.25 13.31
C ILE A 100 -16.69 5.25 12.99
N ARG A 101 -16.32 6.48 12.61
CA ARG A 101 -17.27 7.57 12.33
C ARG A 101 -17.69 7.67 10.87
N GLY A 102 -17.16 6.80 10.00
CA GLY A 102 -17.50 6.75 8.57
C GLY A 102 -17.22 8.06 7.81
N ILE A 103 -16.22 8.84 8.22
CA ILE A 103 -15.96 10.17 7.64
C ILE A 103 -15.36 10.01 6.24
N LYS A 104 -16.11 10.46 5.23
CA LYS A 104 -15.64 10.50 3.84
C LYS A 104 -15.04 11.87 3.51
N PRO A 105 -13.89 11.93 2.83
CA PRO A 105 -13.33 13.21 2.42
C PRO A 105 -14.25 13.89 1.41
N ARG A 106 -14.63 15.13 1.69
CA ARG A 106 -15.29 16.02 0.74
C ARG A 106 -14.30 16.34 -0.37
N MET A 107 -14.53 15.74 -1.52
CA MET A 107 -13.77 16.06 -2.71
C MET A 107 -14.31 17.36 -3.29
N LYS A 108 -13.48 18.40 -3.33
CA LYS A 108 -13.77 19.53 -4.21
C LYS A 108 -13.75 18.98 -5.64
N GLY A 109 -14.78 19.29 -6.42
CA GLY A 109 -14.89 18.88 -7.83
C GLY A 109 -13.65 19.26 -8.64
N ARG A 110 -13.55 18.75 -9.88
CA ARG A 110 -12.42 19.01 -10.78
C ARG A 110 -12.07 20.49 -10.75
N LYS A 111 -10.81 20.83 -10.40
CA LYS A 111 -10.31 22.23 -10.41
C LYS A 111 -10.17 22.83 -11.81
N TYR A 112 -10.50 22.04 -12.84
CA TYR A 112 -10.37 22.38 -14.25
C TYR A 112 -11.67 22.03 -14.95
N THR A 113 -12.05 22.86 -15.91
CA THR A 113 -13.21 22.67 -16.79
C THR A 113 -12.86 21.79 -17.98
N GLU A 114 -13.86 21.36 -18.74
CA GLU A 114 -13.64 20.67 -20.01
C GLU A 114 -12.87 21.55 -21.00
N LYS A 115 -13.15 22.85 -21.05
CA LYS A 115 -12.41 23.82 -21.86
C LYS A 115 -10.92 23.85 -21.52
N ASP A 116 -10.56 23.74 -20.24
CA ASP A 116 -9.17 23.68 -19.80
C ASP A 116 -8.47 22.40 -20.29
N VAL A 117 -9.20 21.26 -20.30
CA VAL A 117 -8.69 20.00 -20.84
C VAL A 117 -8.48 20.10 -22.35
N HIS A 118 -9.42 20.66 -23.10
CA HIS A 118 -9.25 20.89 -24.54
C HIS A 118 -8.03 21.75 -24.82
N ARG A 119 -7.91 22.88 -24.11
CA ARG A 119 -6.74 23.76 -24.22
C ARG A 119 -5.43 23.03 -23.90
N ALA A 120 -5.42 22.19 -22.87
CA ALA A 120 -4.23 21.41 -22.50
C ALA A 120 -3.85 20.40 -23.59
N VAL A 121 -4.83 19.74 -24.22
CA VAL A 121 -4.61 18.84 -25.35
C VAL A 121 -4.07 19.61 -26.57
N ASP A 122 -4.64 20.77 -26.89
CA ASP A 122 -4.20 21.58 -28.03
C ASP A 122 -2.75 22.07 -27.84
N LEU A 123 -2.42 22.54 -26.63
CA LEU A 123 -1.05 22.90 -26.28
C LEU A 123 -0.11 21.70 -26.36
N TYR A 124 -0.58 20.50 -26.00
CA TYR A 124 0.20 19.26 -26.07
C TYR A 124 0.50 18.84 -27.52
N ILE A 125 -0.50 18.88 -28.40
CA ILE A 125 -0.34 18.54 -29.83
C ILE A 125 0.65 19.53 -30.48
N ASN A 126 0.55 20.81 -30.14
CA ASN A 126 1.41 21.86 -30.68
C ASN A 126 2.76 22.00 -29.97
N ARG A 127 3.16 21.05 -29.11
CA ARG A 127 4.49 21.08 -28.45
C ARG A 127 5.69 21.22 -29.40
N PRO A 128 5.69 20.59 -30.59
CA PRO A 128 6.79 20.75 -31.55
C PRO A 128 6.94 22.20 -32.04
N THR A 129 5.85 22.99 -32.07
CA THR A 129 5.85 24.36 -32.58
C THR A 129 5.99 25.40 -31.48
N ASN A 130 5.37 25.17 -30.32
CA ASN A 130 5.41 26.11 -29.18
C ASN A 130 6.54 25.83 -28.17
N GLY A 131 7.24 24.70 -28.28
CA GLY A 131 8.37 24.33 -27.42
C GLY A 131 8.01 24.02 -25.96
N LEU A 132 6.72 23.96 -25.60
CA LEU A 132 6.28 23.77 -24.22
C LEU A 132 6.58 22.36 -23.70
N LYS A 133 7.04 22.27 -22.44
CA LYS A 133 7.11 20.98 -21.74
C LYS A 133 5.75 20.67 -21.13
N VAL A 134 5.50 19.39 -20.86
CA VAL A 134 4.24 18.94 -20.22
C VAL A 134 4.03 19.65 -18.89
N LYS A 135 5.07 19.85 -18.09
CA LYS A 135 4.99 20.59 -16.82
C LYS A 135 4.43 22.01 -17.00
N ASP A 136 4.83 22.69 -18.07
CA ASP A 136 4.40 24.07 -18.36
C ASP A 136 2.92 24.09 -18.78
N ILE A 137 2.49 23.12 -19.57
CA ILE A 137 1.09 22.96 -19.98
C ILE A 137 0.18 22.73 -18.77
N LEU A 138 0.59 21.84 -17.86
CA LEU A 138 -0.17 21.55 -16.64
C LEU A 138 -0.26 22.78 -15.74
N ALA A 139 0.82 23.56 -15.62
CA ALA A 139 0.83 24.80 -14.87
C ALA A 139 -0.10 25.88 -15.49
N GLN A 140 -0.11 26.00 -16.82
CA GLN A 140 -0.93 27.00 -17.52
C GLN A 140 -2.43 26.68 -17.53
N THR A 141 -2.80 25.40 -17.49
CA THR A 141 -4.19 24.96 -17.64
C THR A 141 -4.83 24.48 -16.34
N SER A 142 -4.03 24.31 -15.27
CA SER A 142 -4.47 23.69 -14.00
C SER A 142 -5.07 22.28 -14.15
N VAL A 143 -4.89 21.66 -15.33
CA VAL A 143 -5.28 20.28 -15.60
C VAL A 143 -4.26 19.35 -14.96
N THR A 144 -4.73 18.24 -14.39
CA THR A 144 -3.81 17.24 -13.82
C THR A 144 -3.16 16.40 -14.90
N GLN A 145 -1.96 15.91 -14.65
CA GLN A 145 -1.26 15.03 -15.58
C GLN A 145 -2.11 13.81 -15.98
N THR A 146 -2.78 13.19 -15.01
CA THR A 146 -3.68 12.05 -15.25
C THR A 146 -4.84 12.41 -16.16
N ALA A 147 -5.44 13.60 -16.00
CA ALA A 147 -6.54 14.04 -16.83
C ALA A 147 -6.09 14.32 -18.27
N LEU A 148 -4.95 15.00 -18.44
CA LEU A 148 -4.36 15.27 -19.74
C LEU A 148 -4.04 13.97 -20.49
N TYR A 149 -3.27 13.06 -19.89
CA TYR A 149 -2.92 11.79 -20.56
C TYR A 149 -4.12 10.87 -20.75
N GLY A 150 -5.09 10.88 -19.83
CA GLY A 150 -6.34 10.16 -20.00
C GLY A 150 -7.11 10.64 -21.24
N GLU A 151 -7.17 11.96 -21.45
CA GLU A 151 -7.82 12.54 -22.63
C GLU A 151 -7.02 12.29 -23.92
N LEU A 152 -5.70 12.46 -23.90
CA LEU A 152 -4.83 12.16 -25.04
C LEU A 152 -4.96 10.70 -25.49
N ASN A 153 -5.12 9.77 -24.53
CA ASN A 153 -5.34 8.36 -24.81
C ASN A 153 -6.73 8.09 -25.39
N ARG A 154 -7.79 8.72 -24.86
CA ARG A 154 -9.15 8.64 -25.46
C ARG A 154 -9.18 9.14 -26.90
N ARG A 155 -8.39 10.17 -27.22
CA ARG A 155 -8.27 10.74 -28.56
C ARG A 155 -7.27 9.99 -29.46
N GLY A 156 -6.65 8.92 -28.98
CA GLY A 156 -5.66 8.14 -29.74
C GLY A 156 -4.35 8.86 -30.05
N ILE A 157 -4.08 10.00 -29.40
CA ILE A 157 -2.88 10.83 -29.62
C ILE A 157 -1.65 10.21 -28.95
N VAL A 158 -1.85 9.58 -27.78
CA VAL A 158 -0.79 8.87 -27.04
C VAL A 158 -1.34 7.52 -26.59
N SER A 159 -0.68 6.43 -26.96
CA SER A 159 -0.98 5.10 -26.40
C SER A 159 -0.21 4.91 -25.08
N ILE A 160 -0.94 4.58 -24.02
CA ILE A 160 -0.38 4.21 -22.71
C ILE A 160 0.24 2.80 -22.74
N ASP A 161 -0.07 1.98 -23.75
CA ASP A 161 0.24 0.55 -23.80
C ASP A 161 1.75 0.26 -23.85
N LYS A 162 2.52 1.12 -24.52
CA LYS A 162 3.99 0.96 -24.61
C LYS A 162 4.67 0.96 -23.24
N ASN A 163 4.10 1.67 -22.25
CA ASN A 163 4.65 1.70 -20.89
C ASN A 163 4.23 0.48 -20.06
N LYS A 164 3.07 -0.11 -20.33
CA LYS A 164 2.60 -1.33 -19.68
C LYS A 164 3.39 -2.54 -20.18
N GLU A 165 3.58 -2.65 -21.49
CA GLU A 165 4.40 -3.70 -22.12
C GLU A 165 5.85 -3.66 -21.62
N GLN A 166 6.45 -2.47 -21.55
CA GLN A 166 7.80 -2.30 -21.01
C GLN A 166 7.88 -2.64 -19.51
N LYS A 167 6.83 -2.34 -18.73
CA LYS A 167 6.75 -2.66 -17.31
C LYS A 167 6.55 -4.17 -17.07
N ASP A 168 5.74 -4.82 -17.90
CA ASP A 168 5.51 -6.26 -17.87
C ASP A 168 6.79 -7.01 -18.28
N LEU A 169 7.46 -6.53 -19.33
CA LEU A 169 8.81 -6.99 -19.70
C LEU A 169 9.78 -6.84 -18.53
N ASN A 170 9.84 -5.67 -17.88
CA ASN A 170 10.70 -5.43 -16.73
C ASN A 170 10.34 -6.29 -15.49
N SER A 171 9.06 -6.63 -15.31
CA SER A 171 8.57 -7.53 -14.25
C SER A 171 8.98 -8.98 -14.52
N LEU A 172 8.85 -9.41 -15.77
CA LEU A 172 9.31 -10.71 -16.28
C LEU A 172 10.81 -10.89 -16.08
N MET A 173 11.57 -9.84 -16.40
CA MET A 173 13.03 -9.77 -16.28
C MET A 173 13.53 -9.95 -14.83
N ARG A 174 12.67 -9.75 -13.81
CA ARG A 174 13.00 -9.85 -12.38
C ARG A 174 12.71 -11.21 -11.76
N ARG A 175 11.88 -12.06 -12.38
CA ARG A 175 11.32 -13.27 -11.73
C ARG A 175 11.85 -14.61 -12.26
N LYS A 176 12.46 -14.66 -13.44
CA LYS A 176 12.89 -15.92 -14.08
C LYS A 176 14.40 -16.00 -14.26
N GLY A 177 14.94 -17.23 -14.22
CA GLY A 177 16.33 -17.52 -14.57
C GLY A 177 16.64 -17.12 -16.01
N ASN A 178 17.92 -16.88 -16.30
CA ASN A 178 18.39 -16.35 -17.58
C ASN A 178 17.91 -17.17 -18.80
N LEU A 179 17.80 -18.49 -18.67
CA LEU A 179 17.35 -19.36 -19.77
C LEU A 179 15.83 -19.32 -20.01
N ASP A 180 15.01 -19.45 -18.98
CA ASP A 180 13.55 -19.35 -19.10
C ASP A 180 13.12 -17.99 -19.64
N LYS A 181 13.83 -16.96 -19.21
CA LYS A 181 13.69 -15.59 -19.71
C LYS A 181 13.99 -15.49 -21.21
N ALA A 182 15.05 -16.13 -21.68
CA ALA A 182 15.38 -16.13 -23.10
C ALA A 182 14.33 -16.86 -23.94
N VAL A 183 13.81 -17.99 -23.45
CA VAL A 183 12.76 -18.78 -24.11
C VAL A 183 11.47 -17.97 -24.23
N GLU A 184 11.03 -17.32 -23.16
CA GLU A 184 9.80 -16.53 -23.16
C GLU A 184 9.89 -15.28 -24.04
N LEU A 185 11.04 -14.59 -24.01
CA LEU A 185 11.31 -13.47 -24.92
C LEU A 185 11.33 -13.91 -26.39
N PHE A 186 11.77 -15.15 -26.66
CA PHE A 186 11.77 -15.70 -28.02
C PHE A 186 10.35 -16.01 -28.50
N ILE A 187 9.51 -16.60 -27.65
CA ILE A 187 8.10 -16.90 -27.96
C ILE A 187 7.32 -15.63 -28.33
N HIS A 188 7.61 -14.52 -27.65
CA HIS A 188 6.93 -13.24 -27.86
C HIS A 188 7.78 -12.22 -28.64
N LYS A 189 8.81 -12.66 -29.37
CA LYS A 189 9.78 -11.77 -30.00
C LYS A 189 9.14 -10.79 -30.99
N ASP A 190 8.14 -11.27 -31.74
CA ASP A 190 7.46 -10.46 -32.75
C ASP A 190 6.50 -9.44 -32.10
N THR A 191 5.86 -9.82 -30.98
CA THR A 191 5.06 -8.90 -30.15
C THR A 191 5.90 -7.76 -29.58
N TYR A 192 7.13 -8.04 -29.18
CA TYR A 192 8.03 -7.06 -28.59
C TYR A 192 9.00 -6.40 -29.58
N GLY A 193 8.92 -6.71 -30.88
CA GLY A 193 9.86 -6.21 -31.89
C GLY A 193 11.33 -6.56 -31.58
N LEU A 194 11.56 -7.70 -30.95
CA LEU A 194 12.87 -8.16 -30.51
C LEU A 194 13.52 -9.07 -31.56
N THR A 195 14.79 -8.81 -31.84
CA THR A 195 15.63 -9.73 -32.61
C THR A 195 16.26 -10.77 -31.70
N VAL A 196 16.60 -11.94 -32.23
CA VAL A 196 17.27 -13.00 -31.46
C VAL A 196 18.54 -12.48 -30.79
N THR A 197 19.35 -11.69 -31.50
CA THR A 197 20.56 -11.06 -30.95
C THR A 197 20.29 -10.16 -29.74
N LYS A 198 19.18 -9.40 -29.76
CA LYS A 198 18.76 -8.58 -28.62
C LYS A 198 18.34 -9.47 -27.44
N ILE A 199 17.61 -10.55 -27.69
CA ILE A 199 17.17 -11.50 -26.66
C ILE A 199 18.37 -12.13 -25.95
N LEU A 200 19.36 -12.61 -26.70
CA LEU A 200 20.59 -13.22 -26.16
C LEU A 200 21.35 -12.24 -25.26
N LYS A 201 21.47 -10.97 -25.67
CA LYS A 201 22.12 -9.91 -24.88
C LYS A 201 21.35 -9.58 -23.61
N ILE A 202 20.02 -9.51 -23.68
CA ILE A 202 19.12 -9.22 -22.55
C ILE A 202 19.12 -10.34 -21.52
N ALA A 203 19.11 -11.58 -21.98
CA ALA A 203 19.03 -12.76 -21.13
C ALA A 203 20.40 -13.31 -20.73
N LYS A 204 21.50 -12.83 -21.32
CA LYS A 204 22.87 -13.29 -21.10
C LYS A 204 23.04 -14.81 -21.31
N VAL A 205 22.48 -15.32 -22.40
CA VAL A 205 22.60 -16.74 -22.80
C VAL A 205 23.16 -16.84 -24.22
N SER A 206 23.80 -17.98 -24.52
CA SER A 206 24.28 -18.25 -25.88
C SER A 206 23.14 -18.71 -26.79
N THR A 207 23.31 -18.52 -28.10
CA THR A 207 22.36 -19.01 -29.12
C THR A 207 22.14 -20.52 -29.00
N THR A 208 23.22 -21.28 -28.80
CA THR A 208 23.20 -22.73 -28.64
C THR A 208 22.35 -23.16 -27.45
N THR A 209 22.48 -22.46 -26.32
CA THR A 209 21.71 -22.75 -25.11
C THR A 209 20.23 -22.43 -25.31
N LEU A 210 19.90 -21.28 -25.92
CA LEU A 210 18.51 -20.89 -26.19
C LEU A 210 17.83 -21.86 -27.17
N TYR A 211 18.49 -22.16 -28.29
CA TYR A 211 17.91 -23.03 -29.32
C TYR A 211 17.83 -24.50 -28.88
N GLY A 212 18.79 -24.97 -28.08
CA GLY A 212 18.71 -26.28 -27.46
C GLY A 212 17.48 -26.41 -26.56
N GLU A 213 17.19 -25.38 -25.76
CA GLU A 213 16.04 -25.37 -24.85
C GLU A 213 14.69 -25.23 -25.59
N LEU A 214 14.63 -24.39 -26.63
CA LEU A 214 13.43 -24.24 -27.47
C LEU A 214 13.07 -25.56 -28.18
N ARG A 215 14.07 -26.29 -28.71
CA ARG A 215 13.86 -27.61 -29.31
C ARG A 215 13.37 -28.64 -28.29
N LYS A 216 13.95 -28.67 -27.08
CA LYS A 216 13.48 -29.53 -25.98
C LYS A 216 12.01 -29.27 -25.63
N ARG A 217 11.57 -28.01 -25.76
CA ARG A 217 10.18 -27.59 -25.51
C ARG A 217 9.26 -27.69 -26.75
N GLY A 218 9.75 -28.26 -27.85
CA GLY A 218 8.95 -28.52 -29.05
C GLY A 218 8.74 -27.33 -29.98
N TYR A 219 9.46 -26.22 -29.80
CA TYR A 219 9.39 -25.07 -30.70
C TYR A 219 10.22 -25.32 -31.96
N LYS A 220 9.62 -25.02 -33.13
CA LYS A 220 10.36 -24.97 -34.40
C LYS A 220 11.21 -23.71 -34.44
N ILE A 221 12.46 -23.88 -34.83
CA ILE A 221 13.43 -22.81 -34.99
C ILE A 221 13.85 -22.87 -36.46
N ASP A 222 13.38 -21.88 -37.22
CA ASP A 222 13.79 -21.68 -38.62
C ASP A 222 15.16 -20.99 -38.69
#